data_AF-A0A1Y3B1R4-F1
#
_entry.id   AF-A0A1Y3B1R4-F1
#
_cell.length_a   1.000
_cell.length_b   1.000
_cell.length_c   1.000
_cell.angle_alpha   90.00
_cell.angle_beta   90.00
_cell.angle_gamma   90.00
#
_symmetry.space_group_name_H-M   'P 1'
#
loop_
_entity.id
_entity.type
_entity.pdbx_description
1 polymer ?
#
loop_
_entity_poly.entity_id
_entity_poly.type
_entity_poly.pdbx_seq_one_letter_code
_entity_poly.pdbx_strand_id
1 'polypeptide(L)'
;DESTDKNTIRLSLDVQCPVDYEKNLSVHSDSIQWQPIGDQMKRFESEPIRPVDLDILLMKLAPSQQIDAKLECYKGIGKDHAKYCPVAA
;
A
#
# COMPACT_ATOMS: atom_id res chain seq x y z
N ASP A 1 -16.38 -11.17 -7.11
CA ASP A 1 -15.35 -11.14 -8.17
C ASP A 1 -14.07 -11.73 -7.64
N GLU A 2 -13.44 -12.59 -8.43
CA GLU A 2 -12.16 -13.22 -8.07
C GLU A 2 -11.00 -12.28 -8.42
N SER A 3 -9.99 -12.20 -7.57
CA SER A 3 -8.81 -11.36 -7.77
C SER A 3 -7.90 -11.98 -8.84
N THR A 4 -7.70 -11.27 -9.95
CA THR A 4 -6.86 -11.68 -11.08
C THR A 4 -5.76 -10.65 -11.35
N ASP A 5 -4.78 -11.03 -12.16
CA ASP A 5 -3.72 -10.16 -12.67
C ASP A 5 -4.21 -8.98 -13.53
N LYS A 6 -5.47 -9.01 -13.97
CA LYS A 6 -6.06 -7.97 -14.84
C LYS A 6 -6.92 -6.95 -14.11
N ASN A 7 -7.55 -7.34 -12.99
CA ASN A 7 -8.49 -6.49 -12.25
C ASN A 7 -7.96 -6.02 -10.89
N THR A 8 -6.89 -6.64 -10.36
CA THR A 8 -6.39 -6.37 -9.02
C THR A 8 -4.90 -6.08 -9.01
N ILE A 9 -4.51 -5.05 -8.26
CA ILE A 9 -3.12 -4.80 -7.85
C ILE A 9 -3.00 -5.16 -6.37
N ARG A 10 -2.05 -6.01 -6.01
CA ARG A 10 -1.78 -6.37 -4.60
C ARG A 10 -0.63 -5.55 -4.04
N LEU A 11 -0.86 -4.95 -2.89
CA LEU A 11 0.17 -4.31 -2.08
C LEU A 11 0.23 -4.98 -0.71
N SER A 12 1.36 -4.88 -0.03
CA SER A 12 1.57 -5.39 1.32
C SER A 12 2.22 -4.34 2.20
N LEU A 13 1.87 -4.35 3.48
CA LEU A 13 2.52 -3.56 4.52
C LEU A 13 2.81 -4.50 5.69
N ASP A 14 4.09 -4.80 5.90
CA ASP A 14 4.57 -5.63 7.01
C ASP A 14 5.69 -4.86 7.72
N VAL A 15 5.36 -4.31 8.89
CA VAL A 15 6.29 -3.49 9.68
C VAL A 15 6.13 -3.84 11.14
N GLN A 16 7.25 -4.21 11.77
CA GLN A 16 7.33 -4.47 13.20
C GLN A 16 8.20 -3.43 13.89
N CYS A 17 7.68 -2.83 14.96
CA CYS A 17 8.44 -1.95 15.83
C CYS A 17 9.30 -2.80 16.79
N PRO A 18 10.63 -2.59 16.83
CA PRO A 18 11.51 -3.30 17.77
C PRO A 18 11.08 -3.09 19.22
N VAL A 19 11.40 -4.06 20.09
CA VAL A 19 11.03 -4.01 21.52
C VAL A 19 11.80 -2.90 22.25
N ASP A 20 13.08 -2.71 21.93
CA ASP A 20 13.96 -1.73 22.58
C ASP A 20 13.90 -0.35 21.90
N TYR A 21 12.84 -0.07 21.15
CA TYR A 21 12.70 1.20 20.44
C TYR A 21 12.29 2.31 21.42
N GLU A 22 13.06 3.40 21.49
CA GLU A 22 12.87 4.44 22.52
C GLU A 22 11.60 5.28 22.33
N LYS A 23 11.05 5.32 21.11
CA LYS A 23 9.91 6.16 20.72
C LYS A 23 8.92 5.34 19.90
N ASN A 24 7.78 5.92 19.54
CA ASN A 24 6.89 5.27 18.58
C ASN A 24 7.51 5.31 17.18
N LEU A 25 7.51 4.16 16.49
CA LEU A 25 7.91 4.05 15.09
C LEU A 25 6.81 4.66 14.20
N SER A 26 7.18 5.64 13.39
CA SER A 26 6.26 6.22 12.39
C SER A 26 6.36 5.41 11.11
N VAL A 27 5.24 4.86 10.65
CA VAL A 27 5.14 4.07 9.44
C VAL A 27 4.49 4.94 8.38
N HIS A 28 5.23 5.19 7.29
CA HIS A 28 4.80 6.05 6.19
C HIS A 28 4.38 5.20 4.98
N SER A 29 3.79 5.86 3.99
CA SER A 29 3.33 5.22 2.75
C SER A 29 4.43 4.56 1.94
N ASP A 30 5.69 4.98 2.08
CA ASP A 30 6.87 4.34 1.48
C ASP A 30 7.04 2.86 1.88
N SER A 31 6.49 2.46 3.02
CA SER A 31 6.59 1.11 3.56
C SER A 31 5.66 0.11 2.85
N ILE A 32 4.78 0.60 1.97
CA ILE A 32 3.88 -0.22 1.16
C ILE A 32 4.67 -0.82 -0.01
N GLN A 33 4.66 -2.14 -0.12
CA GLN A 33 5.37 -2.88 -1.17
C GLN A 33 4.39 -3.48 -2.18
N TRP A 34 4.74 -3.42 -3.46
CA TRP A 34 3.95 -4.06 -4.51
C TRP A 34 4.25 -5.56 -4.63
N GLN A 35 3.18 -6.34 -4.73
CA GLN A 35 3.21 -7.79 -4.89
C GLN A 35 2.66 -8.16 -6.28
N PRO A 36 3.50 -8.30 -7.32
CA PRO A 36 3.05 -8.55 -8.68
C PRO A 36 2.35 -9.90 -8.83
N ILE A 37 1.28 -9.92 -9.63
CA ILE A 37 0.49 -11.12 -9.93
C ILE A 37 0.66 -11.46 -11.41
N GLY A 38 0.90 -12.73 -11.74
CA GLY A 38 0.97 -13.18 -13.14
C GLY A 38 2.07 -12.45 -13.94
N ASP A 39 1.68 -11.79 -15.03
CA ASP A 39 2.60 -11.08 -15.93
C ASP A 39 2.85 -9.60 -15.56
N GLN A 40 2.24 -9.12 -14.48
CA GLN A 40 2.29 -7.70 -14.10
C GLN A 40 3.73 -7.21 -13.89
N MET A 41 4.62 -8.05 -13.35
CA MET A 41 6.04 -7.70 -13.17
C MET A 41 6.71 -7.25 -14.48
N LYS A 42 6.40 -7.92 -15.60
CA LYS A 42 6.91 -7.55 -16.93
C LYS A 42 6.20 -6.32 -17.49
N ARG A 43 4.88 -6.22 -17.27
CA ARG A 43 4.06 -5.11 -17.78
C ARG A 43 4.43 -3.75 -17.16
N PHE A 44 4.82 -3.75 -15.89
CA PHE A 44 5.17 -2.53 -15.15
C PHE A 44 6.67 -2.49 -14.79
N GLU A 45 7.52 -3.15 -15.56
CA GLU A 45 8.97 -3.20 -15.29
C GLU A 45 9.62 -1.81 -15.32
N SER A 46 9.22 -0.98 -16.29
CA SER A 46 9.77 0.37 -16.46
C SER A 46 9.39 1.34 -15.34
N GLU A 47 8.21 1.14 -14.74
CA GLU A 47 7.71 1.96 -13.64
C GLU A 47 6.92 1.08 -12.67
N PRO A 48 7.60 0.48 -11.68
CA PRO A 48 6.98 -0.39 -10.70
C PRO A 48 5.90 0.33 -9.89
N ILE A 49 4.85 -0.41 -9.54
CA ILE A 49 3.72 0.15 -8.79
C ILE A 49 4.15 0.54 -7.37
N ARG A 50 3.77 1.74 -6.95
CA ARG A 50 4.00 2.28 -5.61
C ARG A 50 2.99 3.40 -5.28
N PRO A 51 2.87 3.81 -4.01
CA PRO A 51 2.18 5.05 -3.65
C PRO A 51 2.81 6.26 -4.35
N VAL A 52 1.97 7.25 -4.66
CA VAL A 52 2.38 8.48 -5.35
C VAL A 52 3.21 9.36 -4.41
N ASP A 53 2.59 9.73 -3.28
CA ASP A 53 3.26 10.37 -2.16
C ASP A 53 3.80 9.29 -1.23
N LEU A 54 5.05 9.44 -0.81
CA LEU A 54 5.79 8.47 -0.02
C LEU A 54 5.85 8.88 1.46
N ASP A 55 5.49 10.11 1.82
CA ASP A 55 5.60 10.66 3.19
C ASP A 55 4.25 10.74 3.92
N ILE A 56 3.20 10.09 3.41
CA ILE A 56 1.92 10.03 4.13
C ILE A 56 2.11 9.13 5.36
N LEU A 57 2.04 9.73 6.56
CA LEU A 57 2.03 8.98 7.82
C LEU A 57 0.77 8.11 7.89
N LEU A 58 0.95 6.80 7.90
CA LEU A 58 -0.14 5.83 8.01
C LEU A 58 -0.46 5.51 9.46
N MET A 59 0.59 5.28 10.28
CA MET A 59 0.43 4.83 11.66
C MET A 59 1.66 5.14 12.50
N LYS A 60 1.47 5.15 13.83
CA LYS A 60 2.56 5.15 14.81
C LYS A 60 2.48 3.89 15.67
N LEU A 61 3.49 3.04 15.59
CA LEU A 61 3.61 1.80 16.35
C LEU A 61 4.40 2.03 17.65
N ALA A 62 3.83 1.62 18.78
CA ALA A 62 4.58 1.51 20.03
C ALA A 62 5.58 0.34 19.96
N PRO A 63 6.61 0.30 20.83
CA PRO A 63 7.56 -0.81 20.87
C PRO A 63 6.84 -2.15 20.99
N SER A 64 7.36 -3.17 20.30
CA SER A 64 6.78 -4.52 20.14
C SER A 64 5.51 -4.65 19.26
N GLN A 65 4.88 -3.55 18.84
CA GLN A 65 3.72 -3.63 17.95
C GLN A 65 4.12 -3.95 16.50
N GLN A 66 3.21 -4.59 15.78
CA GLN A 66 3.38 -4.94 14.37
C GLN A 66 2.10 -4.62 13.60
N ILE A 67 2.27 -4.25 12.33
CA ILE A 67 1.23 -4.34 11.32
C ILE A 67 1.60 -5.41 10.29
N ASP A 68 0.61 -6.20 9.89
CA ASP A 68 0.64 -7.02 8.67
C ASP A 68 -0.68 -6.79 7.95
N ALA A 69 -0.60 -6.20 6.76
CA ALA A 69 -1.76 -5.89 5.94
C ALA A 69 -1.53 -6.28 4.48
N LYS A 70 -2.55 -6.93 3.91
CA LYS A 70 -2.68 -7.21 2.48
C LYS A 70 -3.71 -6.26 1.90
N LEU A 71 -3.31 -5.49 0.90
CA LEU A 71 -4.15 -4.50 0.25
C LEU A 71 -4.44 -4.96 -1.17
N GLU A 72 -5.72 -5.00 -1.55
CA GLU A 72 -6.15 -5.26 -2.91
C GLU A 72 -6.76 -3.99 -3.49
N CYS A 73 -6.11 -3.45 -4.51
CA CYS A 73 -6.52 -2.24 -5.19
C CYS A 73 -7.31 -2.60 -6.46
N TYR A 74 -8.49 -2.01 -6.58
CA TYR A 74 -9.41 -2.19 -7.69
C TYR A 74 -9.69 -0.87 -8.39
N LYS A 75 -10.07 -0.93 -9.66
CA LYS A 75 -10.58 0.23 -10.38
C LYS A 75 -11.99 0.58 -9.88
N GLY A 76 -12.21 1.84 -9.52
CA GLY A 76 -13.53 2.37 -9.15
C GLY A 76 -13.78 3.74 -9.76
N ILE A 77 -14.94 4.34 -9.45
CA ILE A 77 -15.32 5.69 -9.91
C ILE A 77 -15.62 6.62 -8.74
N GLY A 78 -15.34 7.92 -8.90
CA GLY A 78 -15.53 8.91 -7.84
C GLY A 78 -16.98 9.07 -7.36
N LYS A 79 -17.96 8.66 -8.19
CA LYS A 79 -19.38 8.62 -7.80
C LYS A 79 -19.63 7.59 -6.69
N ASP A 80 -18.90 6.48 -6.69
CA ASP A 80 -19.07 5.41 -5.71
C ASP A 80 -18.38 5.76 -4.38
N HIS A 81 -17.19 6.34 -4.47
CA HIS A 81 -16.42 6.75 -3.29
C HIS A 81 -15.38 7.83 -3.65
N ALA A 82 -15.24 8.85 -2.80
CA ALA A 82 -14.32 9.97 -3.01
C ALA A 82 -12.85 9.55 -3.20
N LYS A 83 -12.43 8.42 -2.62
CA LYS A 83 -11.08 7.83 -2.81
C LYS A 83 -10.72 7.54 -4.28
N TYR A 84 -11.71 7.40 -5.16
CA TYR A 84 -11.51 7.20 -6.60
C TYR A 84 -11.59 8.50 -7.40
N CYS A 85 -11.74 9.65 -6.74
CA CYS A 85 -11.68 10.94 -7.39
C CYS A 85 -10.24 11.24 -7.84
N PRO A 86 -9.97 11.46 -9.14
CA PRO A 86 -8.61 11.70 -9.63
C PRO A 86 -8.17 13.17 -9.52
N VAL A 87 -9.02 14.07 -9.01
CA VAL A 87 -8.73 15.51 -8.91
C VAL A 87 -8.76 15.97 -7.46
N ALA A 88 -7.76 16.78 -7.09
CA ALA A 88 -7.73 17.56 -5.85
C ALA A 88 -8.33 18.93 -6.13
N ALA A 89 -9.66 19.05 -6.02
CA ALA A 89 -10.40 20.29 -6.20
C ALA A 89 -11.10 20.68 -4.89
#